data_AF-A0A7J4J3B5-F1
#
_entry.id   AF-A0A7J4J3B5-F1
#
_cell.length_a   1.000
_cell.length_b   1.000
_cell.length_c   1.000
_cell.angle_alpha   90.00
_cell.angle_beta   90.00
_cell.angle_gamma   90.00
#
_symmetry.space_group_name_H-M   'P 1'
#
loop_
_entity.id
_entity.type
_entity.pdbx_description
1 polymer ?
#
loop_
_entity_poly.entity_id
_entity_poly.type
_entity_poly.pdbx_seq_one_letter_code
_entity_poly.pdbx_strand_id
1 'polypeptide(L)'
;MAVNKMDIKNFIDLHVHIGPEIIPRKFVVKELIKAEKGKMAGMALKSHFYPTIPLIICEKEAEDFVLIGSVTLNNYIGGLNADAIYASAKLSSRPIIVWFPTISAENFLSKSKYEIPPEWVGEGFTSRLSSEIKGIKIVNQNLELTEETRNVLKTIKENGCILATGHVSWQEAKVLVEEAVKLGISKVIITHPIYQRIAMPIQIQQQLSKLKGVYIEANYAMHLIDKLPIKEIAEQIKSIGSKRCIISSDLGQLKSPNPSDGIQKFTELLLKEGLSEKDIRIMGEVNPRELISIPKIYKENN
;
A
#
# COMPACT_ATOMS: atom_id res chain seq x y z
N MET A 1 -18.70 -3.69 28.24
CA MET A 1 -17.65 -4.72 28.33
C MET A 1 -16.38 -4.12 27.74
N ALA A 2 -15.25 -4.17 28.45
CA ALA A 2 -13.98 -3.75 27.88
C ALA A 2 -13.68 -4.69 26.69
N VAL A 3 -13.60 -4.14 25.48
CA VAL A 3 -13.14 -4.92 24.33
C VAL A 3 -11.71 -5.33 24.65
N ASN A 4 -11.46 -6.63 24.81
CA ASN A 4 -10.11 -7.12 25.03
C ASN A 4 -9.23 -6.63 23.88
N LYS A 5 -8.09 -6.03 24.25
CA LYS A 5 -7.14 -5.47 23.28
C LYS A 5 -6.59 -6.63 22.45
N MET A 6 -6.88 -6.62 21.15
CA MET A 6 -6.41 -7.64 20.22
C MET A 6 -4.88 -7.64 20.14
N ASP A 7 -4.26 -8.81 20.24
CA ASP A 7 -2.82 -8.97 20.05
C ASP A 7 -2.45 -8.93 18.56
N ILE A 8 -1.70 -7.89 18.19
CA ILE A 8 -1.23 -7.60 16.82
C ILE A 8 0.23 -7.99 16.57
N LYS A 9 0.91 -8.68 17.50
CA LYS A 9 2.33 -9.04 17.35
C LYS A 9 2.66 -9.80 16.07
N ASN A 10 1.70 -10.56 15.53
CA ASN A 10 1.88 -11.33 14.29
C ASN A 10 1.50 -10.56 13.02
N PHE A 11 0.97 -9.33 13.14
CA PHE A 11 0.46 -8.56 12.02
C PHE A 11 1.61 -7.97 11.21
N ILE A 12 1.34 -7.75 9.92
CA ILE A 12 2.27 -7.14 8.97
C ILE A 12 1.58 -5.97 8.30
N ASP A 13 2.12 -4.78 8.49
CA ASP A 13 1.60 -3.56 7.86
C ASP A 13 2.27 -3.35 6.50
N LEU A 14 1.53 -3.54 5.41
CA LEU A 14 2.08 -3.44 4.05
C LEU A 14 2.15 -2.01 3.50
N HIS A 15 1.87 -0.99 4.31
CA HIS A 15 1.90 0.39 3.87
C HIS A 15 2.41 1.33 4.97
N VAL A 16 3.73 1.51 5.05
CA VAL A 16 4.37 2.45 5.98
C VAL A 16 5.29 3.39 5.22
N HIS A 17 5.10 4.68 5.40
CA HIS A 17 5.95 5.72 4.85
C HIS A 17 7.25 5.88 5.63
N ILE A 18 8.40 5.88 4.93
CA ILE A 18 9.72 5.91 5.55
C ILE A 18 10.60 7.03 5.01
N GLY A 19 11.37 7.67 5.89
CA GLY A 19 12.39 8.63 5.52
C GLY A 19 13.72 7.98 5.14
N PRO A 20 14.69 8.77 4.66
CA PRO A 20 14.61 10.23 4.45
C PRO A 20 13.82 10.61 3.20
N GLU A 21 12.84 11.52 3.28
CA GLU A 21 11.99 11.87 2.14
C GLU A 21 11.70 13.39 2.10
N ILE A 22 11.43 13.96 0.91
CA ILE A 22 11.01 15.37 0.76
C ILE A 22 9.74 15.68 1.56
N ILE A 23 8.80 14.72 1.60
CA ILE A 23 7.68 14.73 2.54
C ILE A 23 8.21 14.18 3.87
N PRO A 24 8.45 15.00 4.90
CA PRO A 24 9.18 14.57 6.08
C PRO A 24 8.48 13.41 6.81
N ARG A 25 9.25 12.40 7.18
CA ARG A 25 8.75 11.18 7.84
C ARG A 25 9.22 11.09 9.28
N LYS A 26 8.41 10.40 10.10
CA LYS A 26 8.64 10.20 11.53
C LYS A 26 9.91 9.42 11.81
N PHE A 27 10.26 8.48 10.95
CA PHE A 27 11.37 7.56 11.14
C PHE A 27 12.23 7.45 9.90
N VAL A 28 13.53 7.24 10.11
CA VAL A 28 14.37 6.44 9.19
C VAL A 28 14.32 4.96 9.61
N VAL A 29 14.82 4.05 8.75
CA VAL A 29 14.66 2.59 8.96
C VAL A 29 15.15 2.12 10.34
N LYS A 30 16.35 2.53 10.76
CA LYS A 30 16.91 2.16 12.08
C LYS A 30 16.00 2.58 13.25
N GLU A 31 15.42 3.78 13.18
CA GLU A 31 14.53 4.29 14.22
C GLU A 31 13.19 3.54 14.23
N LEU A 32 12.66 3.22 13.04
CA LEU A 32 11.46 2.40 12.89
C LEU A 32 11.67 1.03 13.52
N ILE A 33 12.78 0.35 13.23
CA ILE A 33 13.10 -0.96 13.83
C ILE A 33 13.09 -0.85 15.36
N LYS A 34 13.79 0.15 15.93
CA LYS A 34 13.84 0.37 17.38
C LYS A 34 12.45 0.61 17.99
N ALA A 35 11.58 1.32 17.28
CA ALA A 35 10.26 1.69 17.78
C ALA A 35 9.20 0.59 17.65
N GLU A 36 9.29 -0.24 16.60
CA GLU A 36 8.22 -1.15 16.18
C GLU A 36 8.55 -2.64 16.37
N LYS A 37 9.84 -3.01 16.45
CA LYS A 37 10.26 -4.41 16.68
C LYS A 37 9.67 -4.93 18.00
N GLY A 38 9.07 -6.12 17.94
CA GLY A 38 8.40 -6.76 19.09
C GLY A 38 6.94 -6.32 19.30
N LYS A 39 6.46 -5.30 18.58
CA LYS A 39 5.04 -4.89 18.59
C LYS A 39 4.26 -5.47 17.41
N MET A 40 4.92 -5.68 16.27
CA MET A 40 4.38 -6.29 15.04
C MET A 40 5.43 -7.19 14.39
N ALA A 41 5.00 -8.05 13.48
CA ALA A 41 5.89 -9.01 12.81
C ALA A 41 6.68 -8.37 11.66
N GLY A 42 6.15 -7.30 11.05
CA GLY A 42 6.83 -6.65 9.94
C GLY A 42 6.08 -5.46 9.34
N MET A 43 6.79 -4.75 8.46
CA MET A 43 6.29 -3.56 7.77
C MET A 43 6.87 -3.47 6.35
N ALA A 44 6.05 -3.02 5.39
CA ALA A 44 6.52 -2.63 4.07
C ALA A 44 6.79 -1.13 4.00
N LEU A 45 7.97 -0.79 3.49
CA LEU A 45 8.49 0.57 3.51
C LEU A 45 8.29 1.23 2.16
N LYS A 46 7.61 2.38 2.15
CA LYS A 46 7.27 3.16 0.97
C LYS A 46 7.92 4.54 1.02
N SER A 47 8.49 4.94 -0.11
CA SER A 47 8.90 6.31 -0.43
C SER A 47 8.28 6.70 -1.77
N HIS A 48 7.91 7.97 -1.94
CA HIS A 48 7.44 8.49 -3.23
C HIS A 48 8.57 8.83 -4.20
N PHE A 49 9.84 8.80 -3.75
CA PHE A 49 10.96 9.41 -4.47
C PHE A 49 12.09 8.43 -4.84
N TYR A 50 12.15 7.26 -4.22
CA TYR A 50 13.21 6.29 -4.49
C TYR A 50 12.81 4.86 -4.04
N PRO A 51 13.45 3.81 -4.58
CA PRO A 51 13.32 2.44 -4.07
C PRO A 51 13.82 2.29 -2.63
N THR A 52 13.03 1.66 -1.76
CA THR A 52 13.41 1.53 -0.32
C THR A 52 14.32 0.33 -0.02
N ILE A 53 14.60 -0.52 -1.01
CA ILE A 53 15.36 -1.76 -0.86
C ILE A 53 16.79 -1.51 -0.32
N PRO A 54 17.58 -0.55 -0.85
CA PRO A 54 18.91 -0.27 -0.32
C PRO A 54 18.92 0.10 1.16
N LEU A 55 17.88 0.82 1.64
CA LEU A 55 17.76 1.20 3.03
C LEU A 55 17.50 -0.01 3.95
N ILE A 56 16.85 -1.06 3.44
CA ILE A 56 16.58 -2.27 4.21
C ILE A 56 17.85 -3.14 4.29
N ILE A 57 18.56 -3.32 3.17
CA ILE A 57 19.74 -4.20 3.11
C ILE A 57 20.89 -3.67 3.97
N CYS A 58 20.99 -2.35 4.16
CA CYS A 58 22.00 -1.74 5.02
C CYS A 58 21.75 -2.00 6.52
N GLU A 59 20.53 -2.40 6.91
CA GLU A 59 20.12 -2.53 8.31
C GLU A 59 20.19 -3.99 8.76
N LYS A 60 21.35 -4.39 9.29
CA LYS A 60 21.64 -5.77 9.70
C LYS A 60 20.88 -6.24 10.95
N GLU A 61 20.24 -5.34 11.70
CA GLU A 61 19.63 -5.62 13.03
C GLU A 61 18.16 -6.12 12.96
N ALA A 62 17.64 -6.40 11.76
CA ALA A 62 16.24 -6.75 11.51
C ALA A 62 15.94 -8.27 11.54
N GLU A 63 16.75 -9.10 12.21
CA GLU A 63 16.66 -10.57 12.12
C GLU A 63 15.24 -11.15 12.37
N ASP A 64 14.50 -10.58 13.33
CA ASP A 64 13.13 -10.98 13.68
C ASP A 64 12.03 -9.96 13.31
N PHE A 65 12.34 -9.01 12.43
CA PHE A 65 11.38 -7.99 12.00
C PHE A 65 11.33 -7.93 10.48
N VAL A 66 10.21 -8.37 9.89
CA VAL A 66 10.09 -8.49 8.44
C VAL A 66 9.98 -7.11 7.81
N LEU A 67 11.04 -6.66 7.15
CA LEU A 67 11.03 -5.47 6.31
C LEU A 67 10.81 -5.83 4.84
N ILE A 68 9.84 -5.18 4.21
CA ILE A 68 9.52 -5.36 2.79
C ILE A 68 9.84 -4.06 2.05
N GLY A 69 10.66 -4.15 1.00
CA GLY A 69 10.99 -3.01 0.15
C GLY A 69 9.90 -2.72 -0.87
N SER A 70 9.89 -1.49 -1.39
CA SER A 70 8.98 -1.09 -2.45
C SER A 70 9.60 -0.09 -3.44
N VAL A 71 8.94 0.02 -4.59
CA VAL A 71 9.19 1.02 -5.63
C VAL A 71 7.88 1.72 -5.93
N THR A 72 7.88 3.05 -5.98
CA THR A 72 6.69 3.84 -6.33
C THR A 72 6.92 4.56 -7.65
N LEU A 73 6.17 4.19 -8.68
CA LEU A 73 6.32 4.61 -10.09
C LEU A 73 5.88 6.07 -10.37
N ASN A 74 6.37 7.00 -9.55
CA ASN A 74 6.19 8.44 -9.73
C ASN A 74 7.25 9.04 -10.68
N ASN A 75 7.02 10.28 -11.11
CA ASN A 75 7.95 11.02 -11.99
C ASN A 75 9.38 11.09 -11.41
N TYR A 76 9.52 11.14 -10.09
CA TYR A 76 10.83 11.22 -9.40
C TYR A 76 11.75 10.01 -9.59
N ILE A 77 11.19 8.86 -10.02
CA ILE A 77 11.99 7.66 -10.36
C ILE A 77 11.96 7.34 -11.86
N GLY A 78 11.49 8.27 -12.68
CA GLY A 78 11.31 8.09 -14.13
C GLY A 78 9.94 7.57 -14.55
N GLY A 79 8.95 7.56 -13.64
CA GLY A 79 7.57 7.14 -13.94
C GLY A 79 7.42 5.63 -14.00
N LEU A 80 6.79 5.10 -15.07
CA LEU A 80 6.58 3.67 -15.31
C LEU A 80 7.88 2.96 -15.70
N ASN A 81 8.86 3.01 -14.80
CA ASN A 81 10.22 2.56 -14.98
C ASN A 81 10.37 1.07 -14.62
N ALA A 82 10.39 0.22 -15.65
CA ALA A 82 10.60 -1.23 -15.51
C ALA A 82 11.98 -1.59 -14.93
N ASP A 83 13.03 -0.86 -15.32
CA ASP A 83 14.40 -1.15 -14.86
C ASP A 83 14.56 -0.90 -13.35
N ALA A 84 13.92 0.13 -12.82
CA ALA A 84 13.88 0.39 -11.38
C ALA A 84 13.24 -0.78 -10.60
N ILE A 85 12.19 -1.38 -11.15
CA ILE A 85 11.55 -2.58 -10.57
C ILE A 85 12.52 -3.76 -10.63
N TYR A 86 13.11 -4.03 -11.80
CA TYR A 86 14.01 -5.15 -12.01
C TYR A 86 15.19 -5.10 -11.04
N ALA A 87 15.91 -3.97 -10.99
CA ALA A 87 17.06 -3.81 -10.09
C ALA A 87 16.67 -4.00 -8.63
N SER A 88 15.56 -3.37 -8.20
CA SER A 88 15.07 -3.47 -6.82
C SER A 88 14.66 -4.90 -6.45
N ALA A 89 14.01 -5.61 -7.37
CA ALA A 89 13.61 -7.00 -7.15
C ALA A 89 14.80 -7.95 -7.09
N LYS A 90 15.87 -7.71 -7.87
CA LYS A 90 17.10 -8.52 -7.82
C LYS A 90 17.93 -8.30 -6.56
N LEU A 91 17.87 -7.10 -5.98
CA LEU A 91 18.55 -6.81 -4.71
C LEU A 91 17.78 -7.36 -3.50
N SER A 92 16.47 -7.51 -3.61
CA SER A 92 15.61 -7.95 -2.50
C SER A 92 15.60 -9.47 -2.33
N SER A 93 15.63 -9.94 -1.08
CA SER A 93 15.42 -11.35 -0.73
C SER A 93 13.94 -11.76 -0.66
N ARG A 94 13.03 -10.78 -0.77
CA ARG A 94 11.57 -10.97 -0.68
C ARG A 94 10.87 -10.28 -1.85
N PRO A 95 9.63 -10.68 -2.19
CA PRO A 95 8.80 -9.91 -3.11
C PRO A 95 8.71 -8.44 -2.67
N ILE A 96 8.99 -7.53 -3.59
CA ILE A 96 8.83 -6.08 -3.35
C ILE A 96 7.42 -5.63 -3.74
N ILE A 97 6.95 -4.55 -3.14
CA ILE A 97 5.72 -3.88 -3.58
C ILE A 97 6.06 -2.89 -4.69
N VAL A 98 5.34 -2.96 -5.81
CA VAL A 98 5.43 -1.99 -6.89
C VAL A 98 4.15 -1.19 -6.91
N TRP A 99 4.25 0.04 -6.41
CA TRP A 99 3.15 1.00 -6.43
C TRP A 99 3.12 1.67 -7.79
N PHE A 100 2.01 1.54 -8.50
CA PHE A 100 1.67 2.40 -9.62
C PHE A 100 1.59 3.88 -9.17
N PRO A 101 1.57 4.84 -10.11
CA PRO A 101 1.70 6.26 -9.79
C PRO A 101 0.80 6.71 -8.64
N THR A 102 1.35 7.55 -7.75
CA THR A 102 0.65 8.12 -6.59
C THR A 102 0.50 9.63 -6.78
N ILE A 103 1.39 10.43 -6.22
CA ILE A 103 1.40 11.90 -6.37
C ILE A 103 1.59 12.35 -7.81
N SER A 104 2.19 11.50 -8.67
CA SER A 104 2.36 11.76 -10.10
C SER A 104 1.28 11.15 -10.99
N ALA A 105 0.27 10.47 -10.43
CA ALA A 105 -0.85 9.96 -11.23
C ALA A 105 -1.64 11.13 -11.83
N GLU A 106 -2.07 11.02 -13.09
CA GLU A 106 -2.96 12.03 -13.70
C GLU A 106 -4.23 12.25 -12.86
N ASN A 107 -4.84 11.17 -12.37
CA ASN A 107 -6.03 11.24 -11.52
C ASN A 107 -5.78 12.01 -10.21
N PHE A 108 -4.58 11.95 -9.65
CA PHE A 108 -4.21 12.69 -8.45
C PHE A 108 -3.95 14.16 -8.77
N LEU A 109 -3.15 14.44 -9.80
CA LEU A 109 -2.74 15.79 -10.19
C LEU A 109 -3.92 16.64 -10.68
N SER A 110 -4.80 16.08 -11.49
CA SER A 110 -6.02 16.77 -11.98
C SER A 110 -6.98 17.18 -10.87
N LYS A 111 -6.87 16.57 -9.68
CA LYS A 111 -7.68 16.88 -8.48
C LYS A 111 -6.88 17.64 -7.41
N SER A 112 -5.70 18.14 -7.76
CA SER A 112 -4.78 18.82 -6.84
C SER A 112 -4.36 20.18 -7.38
N LYS A 113 -4.19 21.16 -6.50
CA LYS A 113 -3.59 22.45 -6.88
C LYS A 113 -2.08 22.34 -7.10
N TYR A 114 -1.40 21.60 -6.24
CA TYR A 114 0.04 21.40 -6.28
C TYR A 114 0.37 19.91 -6.47
N GLU A 115 1.51 19.65 -7.10
CA GLU A 115 2.06 18.29 -7.23
C GLU A 115 2.20 17.61 -5.86
N ILE A 116 2.77 18.35 -4.93
CA ILE A 116 2.83 18.01 -3.51
C ILE A 116 2.38 19.27 -2.76
N PRO A 117 1.34 19.21 -1.91
CA PRO A 117 0.89 20.35 -1.13
C PRO A 117 2.04 21.02 -0.35
N PRO A 118 2.18 22.36 -0.37
CA PRO A 118 3.25 23.07 0.35
C PRO A 118 3.31 22.74 1.84
N GLU A 119 2.17 22.43 2.46
CA GLU A 119 2.08 22.04 3.86
C GLU A 119 2.60 20.63 4.17
N TRP A 120 2.94 19.83 3.14
CA TRP A 120 3.49 18.47 3.31
C TRP A 120 5.01 18.41 3.21
N VAL A 121 5.67 19.45 2.69
CA VAL A 121 7.10 19.41 2.35
C VAL A 121 7.96 20.10 3.40
N GLY A 122 9.21 19.65 3.52
CA GLY A 122 10.21 20.28 4.37
C GLY A 122 10.89 21.48 3.71
N GLU A 123 11.83 22.09 4.44
CA GLU A 123 12.66 23.18 3.92
C GLU A 123 13.46 22.74 2.68
N GLY A 124 13.62 23.65 1.72
CA GLY A 124 14.41 23.41 0.51
C GLY A 124 13.67 22.76 -0.66
N PHE A 125 12.40 22.37 -0.50
CA PHE A 125 11.57 21.91 -1.61
C PHE A 125 10.50 22.95 -1.95
N THR A 126 10.40 23.31 -3.23
CA THR A 126 9.35 24.22 -3.73
C THR A 126 8.28 23.41 -4.45
N SER A 127 7.07 23.39 -3.89
CA SER A 127 5.92 22.76 -4.50
C SER A 127 5.57 23.40 -5.84
N ARG A 128 5.52 22.57 -6.90
CA ARG A 128 5.11 22.96 -8.25
C ARG A 128 3.60 22.91 -8.38
N LEU A 129 3.03 23.70 -9.29
CA LEU A 129 1.60 23.60 -9.60
C LEU A 129 1.35 22.29 -10.35
N SER A 130 0.25 21.58 -10.04
CA SER A 130 -0.07 20.33 -10.72
C SER A 130 -0.20 20.51 -12.24
N SER A 131 -0.66 21.68 -12.69
CA SER A 131 -0.80 22.04 -14.11
C SER A 131 0.52 22.10 -14.86
N GLU A 132 1.65 22.23 -14.15
CA GLU A 132 3.00 22.25 -14.73
C GLU A 132 3.59 20.84 -14.82
N ILE A 133 2.93 19.84 -14.23
CA ILE A 133 3.40 18.47 -14.15
C ILE A 133 2.65 17.61 -15.14
N LYS A 134 3.41 16.90 -15.98
CA LYS A 134 2.82 15.84 -16.80
C LYS A 134 2.41 14.68 -15.89
N GLY A 135 1.11 14.47 -15.74
CA GLY A 135 0.58 13.32 -15.02
C GLY A 135 0.79 12.02 -15.78
N ILE A 136 1.06 10.96 -15.03
CA ILE A 136 1.24 9.62 -15.57
C ILE A 136 -0.15 9.01 -15.77
N LYS A 137 -0.43 8.65 -17.03
CA LYS A 137 -1.59 7.84 -17.43
C LYS A 137 -1.11 6.42 -17.69
N ILE A 138 -1.86 5.43 -17.21
CA ILE A 138 -1.49 4.02 -17.39
C ILE A 138 -2.30 3.35 -18.51
N VAL A 139 -3.29 4.07 -19.03
CA VAL A 139 -4.08 3.71 -20.20
C VAL A 139 -4.06 4.82 -21.25
N ASN A 140 -4.32 4.45 -22.50
CA ASN A 140 -4.58 5.38 -23.58
C ASN A 140 -6.04 5.88 -23.56
N GLN A 141 -6.43 6.66 -24.56
CA GLN A 141 -7.79 7.22 -24.67
C GLN A 141 -8.90 6.16 -24.85
N ASN A 142 -8.55 4.95 -25.28
CA ASN A 142 -9.46 3.83 -25.48
C ASN A 142 -9.54 2.90 -24.26
N LEU A 143 -8.96 3.29 -23.12
CA LEU A 143 -8.82 2.46 -21.91
C LEU A 143 -8.01 1.18 -22.13
N GLU A 144 -7.06 1.19 -23.05
CA GLU A 144 -6.08 0.11 -23.23
C GLU A 144 -4.78 0.49 -22.52
N LEU A 145 -4.10 -0.47 -21.89
CA LEU A 145 -2.82 -0.20 -21.23
C LEU A 145 -1.82 0.45 -22.20
N THR A 146 -0.99 1.37 -21.71
CA THR A 146 0.14 1.86 -22.51
C THR A 146 1.20 0.78 -22.69
N GLU A 147 2.13 0.99 -23.62
CA GLU A 147 3.25 0.06 -23.80
C GLU A 147 4.14 0.00 -22.57
N GLU A 148 4.43 1.15 -21.95
CA GLU A 148 5.21 1.24 -20.71
C GLU A 148 4.52 0.49 -19.57
N THR A 149 3.20 0.60 -19.47
CA THR A 149 2.42 -0.13 -18.47
C THR A 149 2.49 -1.65 -18.68
N ARG A 150 2.40 -2.12 -19.94
CA ARG A 150 2.59 -3.55 -20.26
C ARG A 150 4.00 -4.04 -19.90
N ASN A 151 5.03 -3.24 -20.17
CA ASN A 151 6.41 -3.57 -19.80
C ASN A 151 6.60 -3.64 -18.28
N VAL A 152 5.98 -2.73 -17.52
CA VAL A 152 5.94 -2.79 -16.06
C VAL A 152 5.23 -4.07 -15.58
N LEU A 153 4.07 -4.41 -16.11
CA LEU A 153 3.34 -5.64 -15.71
C LEU A 153 4.16 -6.90 -16.00
N LYS A 154 4.80 -6.98 -17.17
CA LYS A 154 5.70 -8.08 -17.52
C LYS A 154 6.84 -8.19 -16.50
N THR A 155 7.47 -7.07 -16.15
CA THR A 155 8.57 -7.03 -15.18
C THR A 155 8.12 -7.46 -13.78
N ILE A 156 6.93 -7.00 -13.34
CA ILE A 156 6.31 -7.43 -12.07
C ILE A 156 6.12 -8.96 -12.07
N LYS A 157 5.56 -9.50 -13.16
CA LYS A 157 5.30 -10.93 -13.31
C LYS A 157 6.59 -11.76 -13.28
N GLU A 158 7.59 -11.38 -14.07
CA GLU A 158 8.87 -12.10 -14.20
C GLU A 158 9.69 -12.11 -12.91
N ASN A 159 9.49 -11.12 -12.04
CA ASN A 159 10.22 -11.00 -10.77
C ASN A 159 9.37 -11.34 -9.53
N GLY A 160 8.12 -11.81 -9.72
CA GLY A 160 7.25 -12.23 -8.62
C GLY A 160 6.89 -11.10 -7.64
N CYS A 161 6.88 -9.85 -8.12
CA CYS A 161 6.58 -8.67 -7.32
C CYS A 161 5.08 -8.59 -6.96
N ILE A 162 4.75 -7.76 -5.97
CA ILE A 162 3.38 -7.43 -5.58
C ILE A 162 2.98 -6.14 -6.30
N LEU A 163 1.89 -6.16 -7.06
CA LEU A 163 1.34 -4.97 -7.69
C LEU A 163 0.48 -4.21 -6.68
N ALA A 164 0.65 -2.89 -6.58
CA ALA A 164 -0.27 -1.99 -5.88
C ALA A 164 -0.75 -0.89 -6.82
N THR A 165 -2.06 -0.63 -6.88
CA THR A 165 -2.65 0.27 -7.90
C THR A 165 -2.28 1.75 -7.71
N GLY A 166 -1.81 2.15 -6.53
CA GLY A 166 -1.50 3.55 -6.26
C GLY A 166 -2.74 4.44 -6.36
N HIS A 167 -2.60 5.65 -6.88
CA HIS A 167 -3.65 6.67 -6.93
C HIS A 167 -4.20 6.92 -8.36
N VAL A 168 -4.02 5.96 -9.26
CA VAL A 168 -4.68 5.98 -10.58
C VAL A 168 -6.21 5.99 -10.41
N SER A 169 -6.95 6.41 -11.43
CA SER A 169 -8.42 6.40 -11.36
C SER A 169 -8.97 4.98 -11.16
N TRP A 170 -10.20 4.85 -10.65
CA TRP A 170 -10.79 3.52 -10.48
C TRP A 170 -10.99 2.78 -11.82
N GLN A 171 -11.21 3.53 -12.92
CA GLN A 171 -11.31 2.99 -14.28
C GLN A 171 -9.97 2.40 -14.73
N GLU A 172 -8.89 3.16 -14.54
CA GLU A 172 -7.52 2.71 -14.82
C GLU A 172 -7.16 1.50 -13.96
N ALA A 173 -7.44 1.55 -12.65
CA ALA A 173 -7.19 0.46 -11.72
C ALA A 173 -7.94 -0.82 -12.14
N LYS A 174 -9.19 -0.70 -12.60
CA LYS A 174 -9.97 -1.85 -13.07
C LYS A 174 -9.28 -2.54 -14.26
N VAL A 175 -8.93 -1.77 -15.29
CA VAL A 175 -8.22 -2.30 -16.47
C VAL A 175 -6.88 -2.91 -16.06
N LEU A 176 -6.11 -2.21 -15.23
CA LEU A 176 -4.82 -2.67 -14.74
C LEU A 176 -4.91 -4.01 -14.02
N VAL A 177 -5.86 -4.15 -13.10
CA VAL A 177 -6.05 -5.37 -12.31
C VAL A 177 -6.50 -6.53 -13.19
N GLU A 178 -7.46 -6.31 -14.08
CA GLU A 178 -7.95 -7.35 -14.99
C GLU A 178 -6.84 -7.86 -15.91
N GLU A 179 -6.05 -6.96 -16.50
CA GLU A 179 -4.91 -7.33 -17.36
C GLU A 179 -3.76 -7.97 -16.56
N ALA A 180 -3.46 -7.48 -15.35
CA ALA A 180 -2.45 -8.09 -14.48
C ALA A 180 -2.80 -9.54 -14.13
N VAL A 181 -4.07 -9.81 -13.79
CA VAL A 181 -4.54 -11.17 -13.48
C VAL A 181 -4.51 -12.04 -14.74
N LYS A 182 -4.92 -11.53 -15.91
CA LYS A 182 -4.82 -12.25 -17.19
C LYS A 182 -3.37 -12.63 -17.54
N LEU A 183 -2.41 -11.75 -17.23
CA LEU A 183 -0.97 -12.00 -17.37
C LEU A 183 -0.44 -13.00 -16.32
N GLY A 184 -1.26 -13.40 -15.36
CA GLY A 184 -0.93 -14.35 -14.30
C GLY A 184 -0.21 -13.73 -13.10
N ILE A 185 -0.29 -12.42 -12.89
CA ILE A 185 0.15 -11.79 -11.65
C ILE A 185 -0.85 -12.17 -10.55
N SER A 186 -0.37 -12.86 -9.52
CA SER A 186 -1.20 -13.45 -8.47
C SER A 186 -1.16 -12.69 -7.14
N LYS A 187 -0.53 -11.50 -7.12
CA LYS A 187 -0.32 -10.68 -5.93
C LYS A 187 -0.64 -9.23 -6.26
N VAL A 188 -1.88 -8.84 -6.02
CA VAL A 188 -2.42 -7.54 -6.40
C VAL A 188 -3.12 -6.91 -5.20
N ILE A 189 -2.72 -5.68 -4.88
CA ILE A 189 -3.34 -4.83 -3.87
C ILE A 189 -4.05 -3.70 -4.62
N ILE A 190 -5.36 -3.59 -4.45
CA ILE A 190 -6.09 -2.38 -4.82
C ILE A 190 -5.92 -1.40 -3.67
N THR A 191 -5.12 -0.37 -3.92
CA THR A 191 -4.68 0.62 -2.94
C THR A 191 -5.84 1.51 -2.51
N HIS A 192 -6.18 1.45 -1.21
CA HIS A 192 -7.29 2.14 -0.52
C HIS A 192 -8.41 2.69 -1.45
N PRO A 193 -9.22 1.83 -2.09
CA PRO A 193 -10.14 2.22 -3.17
C PRO A 193 -11.29 3.13 -2.71
N ILE A 194 -11.53 3.22 -1.41
CA ILE A 194 -12.51 4.13 -0.79
C ILE A 194 -12.03 5.57 -0.72
N TYR A 195 -10.72 5.82 -0.89
CA TYR A 195 -10.14 7.16 -0.87
C TYR A 195 -10.90 8.09 -1.82
N GLN A 196 -11.35 9.26 -1.34
CA GLN A 196 -12.23 10.15 -2.11
C GLN A 196 -11.72 10.56 -3.50
N ARG A 197 -10.39 10.54 -3.73
CA ARG A 197 -9.82 10.84 -5.05
C ARG A 197 -9.86 9.65 -6.01
N ILE A 198 -10.00 8.44 -5.49
CA ILE A 198 -10.21 7.21 -6.27
C ILE A 198 -11.71 6.94 -6.36
N ALA A 199 -12.42 6.90 -5.23
CA ALA A 199 -13.87 6.70 -5.10
C ALA A 199 -14.37 5.52 -5.95
N MET A 200 -13.69 4.36 -5.86
CA MET A 200 -14.08 3.18 -6.61
C MET A 200 -15.42 2.65 -6.09
N PRO A 201 -16.45 2.47 -6.95
CA PRO A 201 -17.75 1.96 -6.50
C PRO A 201 -17.63 0.58 -5.86
N ILE A 202 -18.40 0.32 -4.79
CA ILE A 202 -18.32 -0.95 -4.04
C ILE A 202 -18.59 -2.18 -4.92
N GLN A 203 -19.46 -2.06 -5.93
CA GLN A 203 -19.76 -3.14 -6.88
C GLN A 203 -18.52 -3.52 -7.71
N ILE A 204 -17.69 -2.53 -8.07
CA ILE A 204 -16.44 -2.77 -8.79
C ILE A 204 -15.41 -3.43 -7.87
N GLN A 205 -15.32 -3.00 -6.61
CA GLN A 205 -14.45 -3.64 -5.62
C GLN A 205 -14.84 -5.12 -5.40
N GLN A 206 -16.15 -5.42 -5.30
CA GLN A 206 -16.67 -6.78 -5.21
C GLN A 206 -16.41 -7.62 -6.47
N GLN A 207 -16.47 -7.01 -7.66
CA GLN A 207 -16.10 -7.68 -8.90
C GLN A 207 -14.61 -8.06 -8.90
N LEU A 208 -13.73 -7.09 -8.61
CA LEU A 208 -12.29 -7.29 -8.69
C LEU A 208 -11.76 -8.23 -7.59
N SER A 209 -12.32 -8.19 -6.38
CA SER A 209 -11.94 -9.09 -5.28
C SER A 209 -12.28 -10.56 -5.52
N LYS A 210 -13.14 -10.88 -6.49
CA LYS A 210 -13.38 -12.27 -6.92
C LYS A 210 -12.23 -12.85 -7.74
N LEU A 211 -11.40 -12.00 -8.34
CA LEU A 211 -10.23 -12.42 -9.09
C LEU A 211 -9.17 -12.98 -8.13
N LYS A 212 -8.57 -14.12 -8.49
CA LYS A 212 -7.59 -14.80 -7.65
C LYS A 212 -6.35 -13.90 -7.46
N GLY A 213 -5.94 -13.72 -6.21
CA GLY A 213 -4.74 -12.94 -5.87
C GLY A 213 -4.95 -11.43 -5.75
N VAL A 214 -6.21 -10.96 -5.84
CA VAL A 214 -6.58 -9.56 -5.65
C VAL A 214 -7.07 -9.34 -4.21
N TYR A 215 -6.49 -8.34 -3.55
CA TYR A 215 -6.86 -7.92 -2.20
C TYR A 215 -7.22 -6.43 -2.20
N ILE A 216 -8.28 -6.10 -1.48
CA ILE A 216 -8.70 -4.72 -1.23
C ILE A 216 -8.00 -4.20 0.02
N GLU A 217 -7.32 -3.06 -0.08
CA GLU A 217 -6.70 -2.44 1.08
C GLU A 217 -7.71 -1.59 1.85
N ALA A 218 -7.93 -1.93 3.12
CA ALA A 218 -8.61 -1.08 4.09
C ALA A 218 -7.56 -0.36 4.93
N ASN A 219 -7.56 0.97 4.91
CA ASN A 219 -6.44 1.74 5.40
C ASN A 219 -6.82 2.71 6.54
N TYR A 220 -6.01 2.77 7.60
CA TYR A 220 -6.29 3.60 8.76
C TYR A 220 -6.13 5.10 8.51
N ALA A 221 -5.18 5.52 7.67
CA ALA A 221 -5.00 6.93 7.31
C ALA A 221 -6.26 7.53 6.67
N MET A 222 -7.07 6.75 5.96
CA MET A 222 -8.36 7.20 5.42
C MET A 222 -9.29 7.72 6.53
N HIS A 223 -9.27 7.08 7.69
CA HIS A 223 -10.02 7.55 8.86
C HIS A 223 -9.27 8.66 9.61
N LEU A 224 -8.00 8.45 9.92
CA LEU A 224 -7.24 9.35 10.78
C LEU A 224 -6.96 10.71 10.13
N ILE A 225 -6.55 10.70 8.86
CA ILE A 225 -6.10 11.87 8.10
C ILE A 225 -7.23 12.40 7.24
N ASP A 226 -7.83 11.56 6.39
CA ASP A 226 -8.89 11.97 5.44
C ASP A 226 -10.29 12.06 6.07
N LYS A 227 -10.42 11.71 7.36
CA LYS A 227 -11.65 11.86 8.15
C LYS A 227 -12.83 11.02 7.66
N LEU A 228 -12.57 9.96 6.92
CA LEU A 228 -13.60 9.00 6.54
C LEU A 228 -14.17 8.31 7.79
N PRO A 229 -15.50 8.21 7.98
CA PRO A 229 -16.06 7.48 9.10
C PRO A 229 -15.59 6.03 9.13
N ILE A 230 -15.17 5.53 10.31
CA ILE A 230 -14.72 4.14 10.44
C ILE A 230 -15.80 3.15 10.00
N LYS A 231 -17.08 3.47 10.25
CA LYS A 231 -18.22 2.69 9.83
C LYS A 231 -18.22 2.39 8.33
N GLU A 232 -17.84 3.36 7.49
CA GLU A 232 -17.77 3.16 6.04
C GLU A 232 -16.67 2.17 5.65
N ILE A 233 -15.50 2.23 6.31
CA ILE A 233 -14.42 1.25 6.11
C ILE A 233 -14.87 -0.15 6.56
N ALA A 234 -15.56 -0.23 7.70
CA ALA A 234 -16.10 -1.49 8.21
C ALA A 234 -17.16 -2.10 7.27
N GLU A 235 -18.05 -1.28 6.72
CA GLU A 235 -19.06 -1.69 5.73
C GLU A 235 -18.43 -2.15 4.41
N GLN A 236 -17.37 -1.47 3.93
CA GLN A 236 -16.56 -1.91 2.80
C GLN A 236 -16.00 -3.31 3.04
N ILE A 237 -15.32 -3.53 4.18
CA ILE A 237 -14.75 -4.83 4.53
C ILE A 237 -15.83 -5.92 4.59
N LYS A 238 -16.97 -5.66 5.25
CA LYS A 238 -18.08 -6.60 5.33
C LYS A 238 -18.66 -6.95 3.96
N SER A 239 -18.74 -5.97 3.06
CA SER A 239 -19.28 -6.16 1.71
C SER A 239 -18.36 -6.99 0.79
N ILE A 240 -17.05 -6.98 1.03
CA ILE A 240 -16.05 -7.73 0.25
C ILE A 240 -15.73 -9.08 0.89
N GLY A 241 -15.66 -9.12 2.22
CA GLY A 241 -15.21 -10.26 3.01
C GLY A 241 -13.71 -10.21 3.36
N SER A 242 -13.39 -10.57 4.60
CA SER A 242 -12.04 -10.49 5.18
C SER A 242 -10.97 -11.26 4.39
N LYS A 243 -11.34 -12.39 3.77
CA LYS A 243 -10.43 -13.21 2.93
C LYS A 243 -9.88 -12.50 1.69
N ARG A 244 -10.48 -11.37 1.30
CA ARG A 244 -10.07 -10.54 0.16
C ARG A 244 -9.72 -9.12 0.55
N CYS A 245 -9.48 -8.87 1.83
CA CYS A 245 -9.06 -7.57 2.34
C CYS A 245 -7.71 -7.68 3.05
N ILE A 246 -6.93 -6.60 3.05
CA ILE A 246 -5.81 -6.39 3.97
C ILE A 246 -6.06 -5.13 4.79
N ILE A 247 -5.52 -5.07 6.00
CA ILE A 247 -5.46 -3.82 6.75
C ILE A 247 -4.04 -3.26 6.73
N SER A 248 -3.94 -1.95 6.56
CA SER A 248 -2.66 -1.22 6.57
C SER A 248 -2.84 0.14 7.24
N SER A 249 -1.73 0.76 7.65
CA SER A 249 -1.79 2.04 8.36
C SER A 249 -1.68 3.25 7.42
N ASP A 250 -0.83 3.18 6.38
CA ASP A 250 -0.36 4.32 5.57
C ASP A 250 0.18 5.47 6.43
N LEU A 251 0.75 5.11 7.59
CA LEU A 251 1.35 6.04 8.54
C LEU A 251 2.84 6.19 8.33
N GLY A 252 3.46 7.06 9.13
CA GLY A 252 4.87 7.45 9.00
C GLY A 252 5.04 8.95 8.78
N GLN A 253 3.95 9.72 8.74
CA GLN A 253 3.98 11.18 8.77
C GLN A 253 4.45 11.67 10.15
N LEU A 254 5.13 12.81 10.22
CA LEU A 254 5.69 13.35 11.48
C LEU A 254 4.66 13.36 12.64
N LYS A 255 3.43 13.78 12.34
CA LYS A 255 2.35 13.97 13.32
C LYS A 255 1.44 12.75 13.50
N SER A 256 1.62 11.67 12.71
CA SER A 256 0.85 10.44 12.91
C SER A 256 1.25 9.75 14.22
N PRO A 257 0.45 8.83 14.78
CA PRO A 257 0.99 7.89 15.76
C PRO A 257 2.04 6.98 15.11
N ASN A 258 2.70 6.17 15.92
CA ASN A 258 3.52 5.07 15.40
C ASN A 258 2.65 4.10 14.59
N PRO A 259 3.18 3.45 13.54
CA PRO A 259 2.42 2.50 12.74
C PRO A 259 1.76 1.39 13.57
N SER A 260 2.46 0.77 14.54
CA SER A 260 1.85 -0.27 15.40
C SER A 260 0.70 0.26 16.24
N ASP A 261 0.83 1.48 16.76
CA ASP A 261 -0.22 2.10 17.57
C ASP A 261 -1.43 2.46 16.71
N GLY A 262 -1.20 2.88 15.46
CA GLY A 262 -2.23 3.11 14.46
C GLY A 262 -2.98 1.82 14.10
N ILE A 263 -2.26 0.74 13.81
CA ILE A 263 -2.86 -0.58 13.55
C ILE A 263 -3.65 -1.06 14.76
N GLN A 264 -3.09 -0.97 15.97
CA GLN A 264 -3.80 -1.33 17.19
C GLN A 264 -5.11 -0.53 17.30
N LYS A 265 -5.05 0.78 17.09
CA LYS A 265 -6.25 1.62 17.16
C LYS A 265 -7.27 1.26 16.10
N PHE A 266 -6.81 0.96 14.88
CA PHE A 266 -7.67 0.56 13.79
C PHE A 266 -8.40 -0.75 14.10
N THR A 267 -7.71 -1.75 14.67
CA THR A 267 -8.36 -3.00 15.10
C THR A 267 -9.45 -2.76 16.14
N GLU A 268 -9.20 -1.92 17.16
CA GLU A 268 -10.20 -1.57 18.18
C GLU A 268 -11.45 -0.93 17.57
N LEU A 269 -11.27 -0.04 16.59
CA LEU A 269 -12.36 0.65 15.93
C LEU A 269 -13.16 -0.32 15.04
N LEU A 270 -12.50 -1.20 14.30
CA LEU A 270 -13.18 -2.23 13.49
C LEU A 270 -13.96 -3.25 14.35
N LEU A 271 -13.42 -3.64 15.50
CA LEU A 271 -14.14 -4.48 16.47
C LEU A 271 -15.42 -3.80 16.98
N LYS A 272 -15.36 -2.49 17.27
CA LYS A 272 -16.53 -1.71 17.69
C LYS A 272 -17.59 -1.60 16.60
N GLU A 273 -17.17 -1.54 15.33
CA GLU A 273 -18.07 -1.60 14.17
C GLU A 273 -18.57 -3.03 13.88
N GLY A 274 -18.22 -4.02 14.70
CA GLY A 274 -18.77 -5.38 14.63
C GLY A 274 -18.05 -6.33 13.69
N LEU A 275 -16.79 -6.07 13.34
CA LEU A 275 -15.93 -7.10 12.74
C LEU A 275 -15.48 -8.09 13.84
N SER A 276 -15.29 -9.35 13.47
CA SER A 276 -14.76 -10.35 14.41
C SER A 276 -13.24 -10.27 14.51
N GLU A 277 -12.66 -10.67 15.66
CA GLU A 277 -11.21 -10.82 15.79
C GLU A 277 -10.63 -11.76 14.72
N LYS A 278 -11.36 -12.83 14.37
CA LYS A 278 -10.97 -13.76 13.31
C LYS A 278 -10.81 -13.06 11.97
N ASP A 279 -11.77 -12.22 11.59
CA ASP A 279 -11.71 -11.45 10.33
C ASP A 279 -10.54 -10.48 10.33
N ILE A 280 -10.29 -9.80 11.45
CA ILE A 280 -9.16 -8.88 11.57
C ILE A 280 -7.82 -9.62 11.50
N ARG A 281 -7.69 -10.82 12.10
CA ARG A 281 -6.49 -11.66 11.95
C ARG A 281 -6.28 -12.09 10.50
N ILE A 282 -7.35 -12.43 9.78
CA ILE A 282 -7.24 -12.77 8.36
C ILE A 282 -6.63 -11.59 7.58
N MET A 283 -7.11 -10.37 7.80
CA MET A 283 -6.67 -9.19 7.05
C MET A 283 -5.31 -8.63 7.47
N GLY A 284 -4.95 -8.72 8.76
CA GLY A 284 -3.71 -8.14 9.31
C GLY A 284 -2.53 -9.11 9.38
N GLU A 285 -2.79 -10.42 9.36
CA GLU A 285 -1.76 -11.45 9.50
C GLU A 285 -1.78 -12.43 8.32
N VAL A 286 -2.90 -13.10 8.05
CA VAL A 286 -2.94 -14.23 7.10
C VAL A 286 -2.73 -13.76 5.66
N ASN A 287 -3.51 -12.77 5.22
CA ASN A 287 -3.46 -12.26 3.84
C ASN A 287 -2.14 -11.54 3.53
N PRO A 288 -1.60 -10.67 4.41
CA PRO A 288 -0.27 -10.08 4.21
C PRO A 288 0.84 -11.13 4.07
N ARG A 289 0.81 -12.21 4.87
CA ARG A 289 1.79 -13.31 4.79
C ARG A 289 1.75 -14.04 3.45
N GLU A 290 0.56 -14.25 2.91
CA GLU A 290 0.37 -14.83 1.57
C GLU A 290 0.99 -13.93 0.48
N LEU A 291 0.72 -12.62 0.53
CA LEU A 291 1.26 -11.65 -0.43
C LEU A 291 2.80 -11.64 -0.45
N ILE A 292 3.43 -11.63 0.73
CA ILE A 292 4.89 -11.57 0.85
C ILE A 292 5.58 -12.94 0.84
N SER A 293 4.80 -14.02 0.61
CA SER A 293 5.28 -15.40 0.48
C SER A 293 6.05 -15.93 1.71
N ILE A 294 5.52 -15.69 2.91
CA ILE A 294 6.02 -16.34 4.13
C ILE A 294 4.94 -17.25 4.76
N PRO A 295 5.32 -18.32 5.48
CA PRO A 295 4.36 -19.26 6.04
C PRO A 295 3.32 -18.61 6.95
N LYS A 296 2.09 -19.14 6.93
CA LYS A 296 1.05 -18.85 7.93
C LYS A 296 1.49 -19.39 9.28
N ILE A 297 1.28 -18.64 10.36
CA ILE A 297 1.60 -19.09 11.73
C ILE A 297 0.54 -20.08 12.24
N TYR A 298 -0.71 -19.96 11.76
CA TYR A 298 -1.79 -20.85 12.11
C TYR A 298 -2.03 -21.90 11.02
N LYS A 299 -2.08 -23.19 11.42
CA LYS A 299 -2.73 -24.22 10.61
C LYS A 299 -4.23 -23.96 10.65
N GLU A 300 -4.89 -23.95 9.49
CA GLU A 300 -6.33 -23.99 9.42
C GLU A 300 -6.77 -25.31 10.10
N ASN A 301 -7.35 -25.22 11.31
CA ASN A 301 -8.11 -26.34 11.84
C ASN A 301 -9.34 -26.45 10.95
N ASN A 302 -9.35 -27.49 10.11
CA ASN A 302 -10.49 -27.92 9.29
C ASN A 302 -11.75 -28.05 10.12
#